data_AF-A0A9X6MUJ8-F1
#
_entry.id   AF-A0A9X6MUJ8-F1
#
_cell.length_a   1.000
_cell.length_b   1.000
_cell.length_c   1.000
_cell.angle_alpha   90.00
_cell.angle_beta   90.00
_cell.angle_gamma   90.00
#
_symmetry.space_group_name_H-M   'P 1'
#
loop_
_entity.id
_entity.type
_entity.pdbx_description
1 polymer ?
#
loop_
_entity_poly.entity_id
_entity_poly.type
_entity_poly.pdbx_seq_one_letter_code
_entity_poly.pdbx_strand_id
1 'polypeptide(L)'
;MKEKIKSNKNIHSGCYVDIIPPLYRNEPFDGLVIKNETLDIYYNLQTDTFCDRSDIAGLNIEFQDGVLEILEVLKVKNPLNFTHIVKDKGGYIYAVEIKEGDWTEQFLD
;
A
#
# COMPACT_ATOMS: atom_id res chain seq x y z
N MET A 1 -30.67 6.20 6.95
CA MET A 1 -29.21 6.21 7.18
C MET A 1 -28.70 4.82 6.80
N LYS A 2 -27.78 4.70 5.85
CA LYS A 2 -27.08 3.42 5.62
C LYS A 2 -26.04 3.31 6.73
N GLU A 3 -26.20 2.34 7.63
CA GLU A 3 -25.12 1.94 8.52
C GLU A 3 -23.94 1.54 7.62
N LYS A 4 -22.91 2.39 7.55
CA LYS A 4 -21.60 1.93 7.09
C LYS A 4 -21.15 0.94 8.16
N ILE A 5 -21.25 -0.35 7.87
CA ILE A 5 -20.52 -1.37 8.61
C ILE A 5 -19.07 -0.94 8.51
N LYS A 6 -18.51 -0.38 9.59
CA LYS A 6 -17.10 -0.04 9.65
C LYS A 6 -16.35 -1.35 9.47
N SER A 7 -15.62 -1.48 8.36
CA SER A 7 -14.64 -2.53 8.20
C SER A 7 -13.69 -2.42 9.38
N ASN A 8 -13.55 -3.47 10.19
CA ASN A 8 -12.58 -3.49 11.30
C ASN A 8 -11.13 -3.63 10.81
N LYS A 9 -10.92 -3.49 9.49
CA LYS A 9 -9.61 -3.51 8.87
C LYS A 9 -9.03 -2.11 8.85
N ASN A 10 -7.73 -2.02 9.08
CA ASN A 10 -6.96 -0.80 9.01
C ASN A 10 -5.70 -1.04 8.18
N ILE A 11 -5.05 0.03 7.77
CA ILE A 11 -3.70 0.00 7.18
C ILE A 11 -2.72 0.02 8.33
N HIS A 12 -1.92 -1.03 8.47
CA HIS A 12 -0.95 -1.14 9.56
C HIS A 12 0.41 -0.63 9.10
N SER A 13 0.90 -1.07 7.95
CA SER A 13 2.20 -0.68 7.44
C SER A 13 2.13 -0.35 5.96
N GLY A 14 3.14 0.36 5.46
CA GLY A 14 3.25 0.63 4.04
C GLY A 14 4.60 1.21 3.66
N CYS A 15 4.86 1.27 2.36
CA CYS A 15 5.97 1.98 1.76
C CYS A 15 5.53 2.66 0.46
N TYR A 16 6.31 3.64 0.02
CA TYR A 16 6.12 4.27 -1.29
C TYR A 16 6.37 3.28 -2.42
N VAL A 17 5.68 3.50 -3.54
CA VAL A 17 5.77 2.67 -4.74
C VAL A 17 5.98 3.54 -5.97
N ASP A 18 7.02 3.21 -6.73
CA ASP A 18 7.18 3.71 -8.08
C ASP A 18 6.62 2.70 -9.10
N ILE A 19 6.04 3.21 -10.18
CA ILE A 19 5.74 2.41 -11.36
C ILE A 19 6.96 2.43 -12.28
N ILE A 20 7.53 1.26 -12.53
CA ILE A 20 8.69 1.11 -13.41
C ILE A 20 8.24 1.26 -14.88
N PRO A 21 8.73 2.28 -15.61
CA PRO A 21 8.40 2.43 -17.02
C PRO A 21 9.01 1.30 -17.87
N PRO A 22 8.39 0.94 -19.01
CA PRO A 22 8.85 -0.17 -19.85
C PRO A 22 10.34 -0.15 -20.22
N LEU A 23 10.89 1.04 -20.45
CA LEU A 23 12.29 1.25 -20.83
C LEU A 23 13.28 0.84 -19.74
N TYR A 24 12.88 0.88 -18.47
CA TYR A 24 13.75 0.66 -17.32
C TYR A 24 13.58 -0.72 -16.68
N ARG A 25 12.71 -1.60 -17.22
CA ARG A 25 12.37 -2.91 -16.60
C ARG A 25 13.54 -3.89 -16.48
N ASN A 26 14.62 -3.68 -17.24
CA ASN A 26 15.82 -4.53 -17.20
C ASN A 26 16.93 -3.95 -16.31
N GLU A 27 16.72 -2.79 -15.72
CA GLU A 27 17.67 -2.17 -14.79
C GLU A 27 17.49 -2.76 -13.38
N PRO A 28 18.56 -2.77 -12.56
CA PRO A 28 18.44 -3.11 -11.16
C PRO A 28 17.64 -2.04 -10.42
N PHE A 29 16.78 -2.47 -9.50
CA PHE A 29 16.05 -1.60 -8.58
C PHE A 29 16.44 -1.96 -7.15
N ASP A 30 16.59 -0.93 -6.31
CA ASP A 30 16.97 -1.11 -4.91
C ASP A 30 15.82 -1.70 -4.07
N GLY A 31 14.57 -1.49 -4.52
CA GLY A 31 13.37 -1.98 -3.86
C GLY A 31 12.94 -3.38 -4.27
N LEU A 32 11.83 -3.84 -3.68
CA LEU A 32 11.22 -5.12 -4.05
C LEU A 32 10.33 -4.92 -5.27
N VAL A 33 10.67 -5.57 -6.38
CA VAL A 33 9.87 -5.50 -7.60
C VAL A 33 8.72 -6.52 -7.55
N ILE A 34 7.48 -6.03 -7.70
CA ILE A 34 6.28 -6.85 -7.86
C ILE A 34 5.68 -6.60 -9.24
N LYS A 35 5.28 -7.67 -9.94
CA LYS A 35 4.64 -7.58 -11.26
C LYS A 35 3.14 -7.90 -11.16
N ASN A 36 2.32 -7.00 -11.70
CA ASN A 36 0.96 -7.32 -12.11
C ASN A 36 0.99 -7.88 -13.54
N GLU A 37 0.85 -9.19 -13.68
CA GLU A 37 0.89 -9.84 -14.99
C GLU A 37 -0.29 -9.49 -15.89
N THR A 38 -1.45 -9.19 -15.31
CA THR A 38 -2.68 -8.92 -16.08
C THR A 38 -2.63 -7.55 -16.76
N LEU A 39 -2.08 -6.55 -16.06
CA LEU A 39 -1.96 -5.17 -16.56
C LEU A 39 -0.58 -4.86 -17.14
N ASP A 40 0.36 -5.81 -17.05
CA ASP A 40 1.78 -5.63 -17.36
C ASP A 40 2.42 -4.41 -16.66
N ILE A 41 2.05 -4.21 -15.39
CA ILE A 41 2.60 -3.15 -14.53
C ILE A 41 3.68 -3.73 -13.63
N TYR A 42 4.76 -2.98 -13.46
CA TYR A 42 5.88 -3.32 -12.59
C TYR A 42 5.97 -2.27 -11.50
N TYR A 43 5.83 -2.69 -10.25
CA TYR A 43 5.92 -1.83 -9.07
C TYR A 43 7.27 -2.04 -8.43
N ASN A 44 7.98 -0.94 -8.16
CA ASN A 44 9.13 -0.92 -7.28
C ASN A 44 8.67 -0.47 -5.89
N LEU A 45 8.63 -1.39 -4.94
CA LEU A 45 8.33 -1.07 -3.54
C LEU A 45 9.61 -0.51 -2.91
N GLN A 46 9.61 0.76 -2.54
CA GLN A 46 10.78 1.44 -1.96
C GLN A 46 10.95 1.00 -0.50
N THR A 47 11.68 -0.10 -0.29
CA THR A 47 11.83 -0.76 1.01
C THR A 47 12.76 -0.03 1.99
N ASP A 48 13.39 1.05 1.55
CA ASP A 48 14.19 1.96 2.37
C ASP A 48 13.39 3.18 2.85
N THR A 49 12.23 3.45 2.25
CA THR A 49 11.33 4.57 2.59
C THR A 49 9.96 4.06 3.06
N PHE A 50 9.93 3.47 4.25
CA PHE A 50 8.67 3.07 4.89
C PHE A 50 7.84 4.30 5.29
N CYS A 51 6.52 4.16 5.20
CA CYS A 51 5.57 5.14 5.67
C CYS A 51 5.71 5.36 7.18
N ASP A 52 5.75 6.62 7.60
CA ASP A 52 5.77 6.96 9.01
C ASP A 52 4.35 6.93 9.64
N ARG A 53 4.24 7.28 10.93
CA ARG A 53 2.94 7.32 11.62
C ARG A 53 1.94 8.28 10.97
N SER A 54 2.40 9.40 10.44
CA SER A 54 1.56 10.43 9.82
C SER A 54 1.03 9.96 8.47
N ASP A 55 1.89 9.32 7.67
CA ASP A 55 1.50 8.68 6.42
C ASP A 55 0.42 7.63 6.66
N ILE A 56 0.65 6.70 7.60
CA ILE A 56 -0.30 5.64 7.94
C ILE A 56 -1.62 6.21 8.47
N ALA A 57 -1.57 7.27 9.29
CA ALA A 57 -2.78 7.94 9.77
C ALA A 57 -3.59 8.54 8.61
N GLY A 58 -2.93 9.22 7.68
CA GLY A 58 -3.55 9.80 6.49
C GLY A 58 -4.22 8.74 5.61
N LEU A 59 -3.50 7.66 5.32
CA LEU A 59 -4.00 6.54 4.53
C LEU A 59 -5.20 5.86 5.21
N ASN A 60 -5.17 5.67 6.53
CA ASN A 60 -6.32 5.12 7.27
C ASN A 60 -7.55 6.00 7.19
N ILE A 61 -7.42 7.33 7.30
CA ILE A 61 -8.55 8.25 7.14
C ILE A 61 -9.20 8.05 5.77
N GLU A 62 -8.39 8.06 4.70
CA GLU A 62 -8.90 7.87 3.34
C GLU A 62 -9.52 6.49 3.11
N PHE A 63 -8.93 5.45 3.70
CA PHE A 63 -9.45 4.10 3.62
C PHE A 63 -10.81 3.96 4.31
N GLN A 64 -10.98 4.52 5.51
CA GLN A 64 -12.23 4.47 6.27
C GLN A 64 -13.34 5.34 5.66
N ASP A 65 -12.97 6.46 5.05
CA ASP A 65 -13.91 7.32 4.34
C ASP A 65 -14.38 6.68 3.02
N GLY A 66 -13.60 5.74 2.49
CA GLY A 66 -13.87 5.02 1.24
C GLY A 66 -13.43 5.80 0.00
N VAL A 67 -12.46 6.70 0.16
CA VAL A 67 -11.91 7.52 -0.93
C VAL A 67 -10.53 7.04 -1.39
N LEU A 68 -9.86 6.20 -0.60
CA LEU A 68 -8.60 5.57 -1.01
C LEU A 68 -8.84 4.59 -2.17
N GLU A 69 -8.10 4.76 -3.26
CA GLU A 69 -8.23 3.91 -4.44
C GLU A 69 -7.40 2.64 -4.26
N ILE A 70 -8.02 1.47 -4.41
CA ILE A 70 -7.32 0.18 -4.45
C ILE A 70 -6.97 -0.13 -5.90
N LEU A 71 -5.69 -0.02 -6.25
CA LEU A 71 -5.18 -0.36 -7.58
C LEU A 71 -5.03 -1.87 -7.74
N GLU A 72 -4.58 -2.55 -6.70
CA GLU A 72 -4.30 -3.99 -6.75
C GLU A 72 -4.42 -4.67 -5.39
N VAL A 73 -4.91 -5.91 -5.40
CA VAL A 73 -4.82 -6.84 -4.27
C VAL A 73 -3.69 -7.82 -4.57
N LEU A 74 -2.63 -7.78 -3.77
CA LEU A 74 -1.45 -8.62 -3.94
C LEU A 74 -1.78 -10.06 -3.57
N LYS A 75 -1.78 -10.95 -4.57
CA LYS A 75 -2.05 -12.39 -4.38
C LYS A 75 -0.82 -13.17 -3.93
N VAL A 76 0.38 -12.61 -4.14
CA VAL A 76 1.64 -13.25 -3.83
C VAL A 76 2.13 -12.78 -2.46
N LYS A 77 2.52 -13.72 -1.61
CA LYS A 77 3.20 -13.39 -0.35
C LYS A 77 4.52 -12.71 -0.68
N ASN A 78 4.70 -11.49 -0.19
CA ASN A 78 5.96 -10.76 -0.24
C ASN A 78 6.59 -10.75 1.16
N PRO A 79 7.93 -10.58 1.27
CA PRO A 79 8.64 -10.57 2.56
C PRO A 79 8.19 -9.46 3.52
N LEU A 80 7.46 -8.45 3.03
CA LEU A 80 6.98 -7.30 3.82
C LEU A 80 5.51 -7.44 4.25
N ASN A 81 4.85 -8.56 3.94
CA ASN A 81 3.44 -8.83 4.24
C ASN A 81 2.44 -7.82 3.66
N PHE A 82 2.84 -7.00 2.67
CA PHE A 82 1.90 -6.11 2.00
C PHE A 82 0.82 -6.89 1.28
N THR A 83 -0.37 -6.33 1.25
CA THR A 83 -1.59 -7.00 0.76
C THR A 83 -2.23 -6.25 -0.38
N HIS A 84 -1.98 -4.95 -0.50
CA HIS A 84 -2.60 -4.09 -1.51
C HIS A 84 -1.60 -3.08 -2.06
N ILE A 85 -1.81 -2.68 -3.31
CA ILE A 85 -1.29 -1.43 -3.87
C ILE A 85 -2.46 -0.44 -3.88
N VAL A 86 -2.26 0.72 -3.28
CA VAL A 86 -3.28 1.76 -3.14
C VAL A 86 -2.77 3.09 -3.67
N LYS A 87 -3.69 3.98 -4.01
CA LYS A 87 -3.40 5.34 -4.43
C LYS A 87 -4.22 6.33 -3.61
N ASP A 88 -3.54 7.31 -3.04
CA ASP A 88 -4.16 8.35 -2.24
C ASP A 88 -4.81 9.43 -3.13
N LYS A 89 -5.56 10.35 -2.51
CA LYS A 89 -6.16 11.48 -3.23
C LYS A 89 -5.14 12.45 -3.87
N GLY A 90 -3.91 12.47 -3.35
CA GLY A 90 -2.80 13.27 -3.86
C GLY A 90 -2.19 12.69 -5.14
N GLY A 91 -2.49 11.42 -5.43
CA GLY A 91 -1.98 10.68 -6.56
C GLY A 91 -0.75 9.84 -6.27
N TYR A 92 -0.28 9.80 -5.01
CA TYR A 92 0.82 8.98 -4.55
C TYR A 92 0.39 7.52 -4.40
N ILE A 93 1.32 6.60 -4.70
CA ILE A 93 1.06 5.16 -4.72
C ILE A 93 1.85 4.49 -3.59
N TYR A 94 1.18 3.58 -2.90
CA TYR A 94 1.70 2.88 -1.73
C TYR A 94 1.44 1.38 -1.83
N ALA A 95 2.39 0.59 -1.34
CA ALA A 95 2.13 -0.80 -0.97
C ALA A 95 1.79 -0.84 0.51
N VAL A 96 0.67 -1.48 0.89
CA VAL A 96 0.16 -1.45 2.26
C VAL A 96 -0.27 -2.82 2.77
N GLU A 97 -0.12 -3.03 4.08
CA GLU A 97 -0.72 -4.14 4.81
C GLU A 97 -2.09 -3.72 5.37
N ILE A 98 -3.16 -4.34 4.86
CA ILE A 98 -4.53 -4.15 5.33
C ILE A 98 -4.96 -5.41 6.08
N LYS A 99 -5.18 -5.29 7.39
CA LYS A 99 -5.63 -6.38 8.26
C LYS A 99 -6.52 -5.86 9.38
N GLU A 100 -7.13 -6.77 10.12
CA GLU A 100 -7.93 -6.42 11.30
C GLU A 100 -7.02 -6.04 12.48
N GLY A 101 -7.52 -5.16 13.34
CA GLY A 101 -6.84 -4.75 14.58
C GLY A 101 -6.61 -3.25 14.67
N ASP A 102 -6.01 -2.81 15.77
CA ASP A 102 -5.63 -1.42 15.98
C ASP A 102 -4.30 -1.15 15.25
N TRP A 103 -4.31 -0.23 14.30
CA TRP A 103 -3.12 0.10 13.51
C TRP A 103 -2.07 0.88 14.30
N THR A 104 -2.44 1.43 15.47
CA THR A 104 -1.52 2.19 16.31
C THR A 104 -0.61 1.30 17.15
N GLU A 105 -0.93 0.01 17.32
CA GLU A 105 -0.19 -0.92 18.19
C GLU A 105 1.31 -0.97 17.89
N GLN A 106 1.71 -0.86 16.62
CA GLN A 106 3.12 -0.87 16.23
C GLN A 106 3.91 0.40 16.60
N PHE A 107 3.24 1.43 17.14
CA PHE A 107 3.84 2.73 17.49
C PHE A 107 3.77 3.04 18.99
N LEU A 108 3.31 2.11 19.83
CA LEU A 108 3.03 2.31 21.26
C LEU A 108 4.18 1.86 22.19
N ASP A 109 5.43 1.95 21.75
CA ASP A 109 6.61 1.68 22.60
C ASP A 109 6.60 2.49 23.91
#